data_AF-A0A523PIX5-F1
#
_entry.id   AF-A0A523PIX5-F1
#
_cell.length_a   1.000
_cell.length_b   1.000
_cell.length_c   1.000
_cell.angle_alpha   90.00
_cell.angle_beta   90.00
_cell.angle_gamma   90.00
#
_symmetry.space_group_name_H-M   'P 1'
#
loop_
_entity.id
_entity.type
_entity.pdbx_description
1 polymer ?
#
loop_
_entity_poly.entity_id
_entity_poly.type
_entity_poly.pdbx_seq_one_letter_code
_entity_poly.pdbx_strand_id
1 'polypeptide(L)' 'IGSLGIMIGGLGTMIPERRHEVIKLGPLAILGGTLATLCTGAVIGLLEG' A
#
# COMPACT_ATOMS: atom_id res chain seq x y z
N ILE A 1 -8.22 0.02 3.01
CA ILE A 1 -8.71 1.02 2.02
C ILE A 1 -8.69 2.44 2.60
N GLY A 2 -9.16 2.67 3.84
CA GLY A 2 -9.13 4.00 4.47
C GLY A 2 -7.75 4.69 4.50
N SER A 3 -6.67 3.93 4.77
CA SER A 3 -5.29 4.46 4.74
C SER A 3 -4.85 4.96 3.36
N LEU A 4 -5.34 4.35 2.28
CA LEU A 4 -5.06 4.79 0.92
C LEU A 4 -5.73 6.14 0.63
N GLY A 5 -6.95 6.35 1.12
CA GLY A 5 -7.65 7.62 1.04
C GLY A 5 -6.91 8.75 1.76
N ILE A 6 -6.34 8.45 2.94
CA ILE A 6 -5.49 9.39 3.68
C ILE A 6 -4.21 9.69 2.90
N MET A 7 -3.55 8.68 2.32
CA MET A 7 -2.36 8.88 1.50
C MET A 7 -2.65 9.70 0.24
N ILE A 8 -3.74 9.43 -0.46
CA ILE A 8 -4.17 10.22 -1.63
C ILE A 8 -4.51 11.66 -1.20
N GLY A 9 -5.14 11.85 -0.04
CA GLY A 9 -5.46 13.15 0.50
C GLY A 9 -4.24 13.96 0.91
N GLY A 10 -3.25 13.35 1.58
CA GLY A 10 -2.04 14.03 2.05
C GLY A 10 -0.97 14.20 0.98
N LEU A 11 -0.65 13.15 0.21
CA LEU A 11 0.33 13.25 -0.88
C LEU A 11 -0.24 14.05 -2.06
N GLY A 12 -1.55 13.91 -2.33
CA GLY A 12 -2.22 14.65 -3.39
C GLY A 12 -2.36 16.15 -3.12
N THR A 13 -2.23 16.61 -1.86
CA THR A 13 -2.15 18.05 -1.53
C THR A 13 -0.72 18.57 -1.55
N MET A 14 0.28 17.74 -1.21
CA MET A 14 1.70 18.11 -1.29
C MET A 14 2.21 18.21 -2.73
N ILE A 15 1.78 17.31 -3.63
CA ILE A 15 2.18 17.31 -5.04
C ILE A 15 0.93 17.04 -5.92
N PRO A 16 0.12 18.08 -6.21
CA PRO A 16 -1.16 17.92 -6.90
C PRO A 16 -1.02 17.38 -8.32
N GLU A 17 0.07 17.73 -9.02
CA GLU A 17 0.39 17.29 -10.38
C GLU A 17 0.53 15.77 -10.50
N ARG A 18 0.95 15.09 -9.42
CA ARG A 18 1.17 13.64 -9.37
C ARG A 18 0.01 12.86 -8.75
N ARG A 19 -1.06 13.53 -8.31
CA ARG A 19 -2.21 12.90 -7.66
C ARG A 19 -2.83 11.80 -8.51
N HIS A 20 -2.91 11.99 -9.82
CA HIS A 20 -3.46 10.98 -10.73
C HIS A 20 -2.63 9.68 -10.75
N GLU A 21 -1.31 9.81 -10.69
CA GLU A 21 -0.38 8.67 -10.62
C GLU A 21 -0.58 7.88 -9.31
N VAL A 22 -0.70 8.58 -8.18
CA VAL A 22 -0.93 7.97 -6.85
C VAL A 22 -2.26 7.21 -6.81
N ILE A 23 -3.33 7.79 -7.38
CA ILE A 23 -4.64 7.12 -7.47
C ILE A 23 -4.56 5.87 -8.35
N LYS A 24 -3.85 5.96 -9.48
CA LYS A 24 -3.69 4.85 -10.43
C LYS A 24 -2.88 3.69 -9.84
N LEU A 25 -1.86 3.98 -9.04
CA LEU A 25 -1.02 2.98 -8.38
C LEU A 25 -1.64 2.44 -7.08
N GLY A 26 -2.64 3.12 -6.51
CA GLY A 26 -3.24 2.78 -5.23
C GLY A 26 -3.74 1.33 -5.09
N PRO A 27 -4.48 0.77 -6.06
CA PRO A 27 -4.92 -0.63 -6.02
C PRO A 27 -3.74 -1.63 -6.05
N LEU A 28 -2.73 -1.34 -6.87
CA LEU A 28 -1.50 -2.15 -6.95
C LEU A 28 -0.73 -2.11 -5.62
N ALA A 29 -0.69 -0.95 -4.95
CA ALA A 29 -0.06 -0.80 -3.66
C ALA A 29 -0.76 -1.63 -2.56
N ILE A 30 -2.09 -1.74 -2.59
CA ILE A 30 -2.83 -2.61 -1.65
C ILE A 30 -2.45 -4.07 -1.87
N LEU A 31 -2.46 -4.53 -3.12
CA LEU A 31 -2.11 -5.92 -3.43
C LEU A 31 -0.66 -6.24 -3.01
N GLY A 32 0.28 -5.35 -3.34
CA GLY A 32 1.68 -5.48 -2.94
C GLY A 32 1.86 -5.48 -1.42
N GLY A 33 1.16 -4.60 -0.71
CA GLY A 33 1.19 -4.55 0.75
C GLY A 33 0.62 -5.82 1.40
N THR A 34 -0.48 -6.35 0.87
CA THR A 34 -1.06 -7.61 1.37
C THR A 34 -0.11 -8.78 1.13
N LEU A 35 0.51 -8.87 -0.04
CA LEU A 35 1.49 -9.91 -0.34
C LEU A 35 2.71 -9.81 0.57
N ALA A 36 3.23 -8.61 0.83
CA ALA A 36 4.34 -8.40 1.75
C ALA A 36 4.01 -8.89 3.17
N THR A 37 2.81 -8.59 3.68
CA THR A 37 2.35 -9.07 4.98
C THR A 37 2.20 -10.60 5.01
N LEU A 38 1.64 -11.20 3.95
CA LEU A 38 1.50 -12.65 3.85
C LEU A 38 2.86 -13.36 3.76
N CYS A 39 3.81 -12.82 2.99
CA CYS A 39 5.18 -13.34 2.95
C CYS A 39 5.85 -13.25 4.32
N THR A 40 5.68 -12.14 5.03
CA THR A 40 6.22 -11.97 6.39
C THR A 40 5.62 -13.01 7.34
N GLY A 41 4.30 -13.19 7.29
CA GLY A 41 3.61 -14.21 8.08
C GLY A 41 4.03 -15.64 7.73
N ALA A 42 4.24 -15.95 6.45
CA ALA A 42 4.70 -17.25 6.00
C ALA A 42 6.15 -17.54 6.44
N VAL A 43 7.04 -16.54 6.40
CA VAL A 43 8.42 -16.67 6.91
C VAL A 43 8.41 -16.92 8.42
N ILE A 44 7.63 -16.16 9.20
CA ILE A 44 7.53 -16.38 10.64
C ILE A 44 6.93 -17.77 10.94
N GLY A 45 5.88 -18.17 10.23
CA GLY A 45 5.27 -19.49 10.38
C GLY A 45 6.20 -20.65 10.01
N LEU A 46 7.15 -20.43 9.11
CA LEU A 46 8.21 -21.41 8.80
C LEU A 46 9.29 -21.46 9.89
N LEU A 47 9.56 -20.36 10.58
CA LEU A 47 10.59 -20.27 11.63
C LEU A 47 10.09 -20.76 12.99
N GLU A 48 8.81 -20.56 13.30
CA GLU A 48 8.14 -21.02 14.53
C GLU A 48 7.49 -22.41 14.39
N GLY A 49 7.39 -22.93 13.16
CA GLY A 49 6.78 -24.23 12.84
C GLY A 49 7.77 -25.39 12.85
#